data_AF-A0A0C3F5A3-F1
#
_entry.id   AF-A0A0C3F5A3-F1
#
_cell.length_a   1.000
_cell.length_b   1.000
_cell.length_c   1.000
_cell.angle_alpha   90.00
_cell.angle_beta   90.00
_cell.angle_gamma   90.00
#
_symmetry.space_group_name_H-M   'P 1'
#
loop_
_entity.id
_entity.type
_entity.pdbx_description
1 polymer ?
#
loop_
_entity_poly.entity_id
_entity_poly.type
_entity_poly.pdbx_seq_one_letter_code
_entity_poly.pdbx_strand_id
1 'polypeptide(L)'
;MDLMSQHVALAQRAAIHTQLPDHESFFRYNSGRWLYNESEQLAARYVRFNVDALQRVAANAAGATRCVSMVKSNEGCFNKIFSLQFDNGSELIAKIPYPLVTPHHLCTASEVATMEYARTVLGLPVPKVLDWSAQAHGTDVGVEYILMEKIEGVELRRRYKNLRSEGVELLNQVNGMERAFVSRRFSQIGSLYYKEDVEPKLQARRLYADGEDDDDASERFRIGPCVDWGMWRGKRAAVELDRGPWPDALSFIRATVNIQQAWLKRFAPAQSTNDVVARSSLDDSPETHIRLLDQFLAIAPHILPPEIISFPVLWHTDLHAGNIMIKPEGTPDVVAIIDWQGMGVAPLFMQSVFAKFVRYTGDDHIRTSKPI
;
A
#
# COMPACT_ATOMS: atom_id res chain seq x y z
N MET A 1 -55.82 8.14 29.17
CA MET A 1 -54.87 9.24 28.93
C MET A 1 -53.49 8.74 29.33
N ASP A 2 -52.89 7.80 28.61
CA ASP A 2 -52.76 7.70 27.15
C ASP A 2 -52.09 8.95 26.58
N LEU A 3 -50.77 8.86 26.39
CA LEU A 3 -49.93 9.74 25.57
C LEU A 3 -48.46 9.25 25.49
N MET A 4 -47.95 8.47 26.47
CA MET A 4 -46.59 7.91 26.39
C MET A 4 -46.50 6.53 25.72
N SER A 5 -47.57 5.71 25.75
CA SER A 5 -47.54 4.38 25.11
C SER A 5 -47.79 4.41 23.61
N GLN A 6 -48.33 5.50 23.05
CA GLN A 6 -48.57 5.63 21.61
C GLN A 6 -47.33 6.13 20.84
N HIS A 7 -46.38 6.82 21.47
CA HIS A 7 -45.15 7.28 20.78
C HIS A 7 -44.07 6.21 20.62
N VAL A 8 -44.03 5.20 21.48
CA VAL A 8 -43.10 4.06 21.31
C VAL A 8 -43.62 3.08 20.24
N ALA A 9 -44.95 2.97 20.07
CA ALA A 9 -45.56 2.10 19.07
C ALA A 9 -45.55 2.67 17.64
N LEU A 10 -45.37 3.99 17.47
CA LEU A 10 -45.25 4.64 16.15
C LEU A 10 -43.79 4.76 15.68
N ALA A 11 -42.80 4.74 16.58
CA ALA A 11 -41.38 4.71 16.22
C ALA A 11 -40.88 3.33 15.77
N GLN A 12 -41.64 2.25 16.05
CA GLN A 12 -41.34 0.89 15.60
C GLN A 12 -42.04 0.48 14.29
N ARG A 13 -42.72 1.40 13.60
CA ARG A 13 -43.43 1.13 12.33
C ARG A 13 -42.98 1.95 11.12
N ALA A 14 -41.81 2.59 11.18
CA ALA A 14 -41.21 3.27 10.03
C ALA A 14 -39.71 2.99 9.86
N ALA A 15 -39.20 1.86 10.37
CA ALA A 15 -38.01 1.26 9.78
C ALA A 15 -38.46 0.53 8.52
N ILE A 16 -38.72 1.30 7.45
CA ILE A 16 -38.71 0.76 6.10
C ILE A 16 -37.35 0.09 6.00
N HIS A 17 -37.37 -1.24 5.95
CA HIS A 17 -36.25 -2.04 5.48
C HIS A 17 -36.06 -1.59 4.02
N THR A 18 -35.38 -0.47 3.82
CA THR A 18 -34.74 -0.17 2.54
C THR A 18 -33.73 -1.28 2.40
N GLN A 19 -34.14 -2.36 1.74
CA GLN A 19 -33.22 -3.27 1.09
C GLN A 19 -32.27 -2.38 0.32
N LEU A 20 -31.05 -2.24 0.84
CA LEU A 20 -29.97 -1.64 0.10
C LEU A 20 -29.89 -2.39 -1.24
N PRO A 21 -29.58 -1.73 -2.36
CA PRO A 21 -29.29 -2.44 -3.60
C PRO A 21 -28.34 -3.61 -3.31
N ASP A 22 -28.53 -4.73 -3.98
CA ASP A 22 -28.04 -6.09 -3.64
C ASP A 22 -26.55 -6.18 -3.21
N HIS A 23 -25.72 -5.17 -3.56
CA HIS A 23 -24.30 -5.12 -3.25
C HIS A 23 -23.78 -3.81 -2.63
N GLU A 24 -24.63 -2.92 -2.11
CA GLU A 24 -24.19 -1.61 -1.59
C GLU A 24 -23.15 -1.73 -0.44
N SER A 25 -23.22 -2.81 0.34
CA SER A 25 -22.24 -3.13 1.39
C SER A 25 -20.84 -3.43 0.85
N PHE A 26 -20.73 -3.86 -0.42
CA PHE A 26 -19.45 -4.05 -1.10
C PHE A 26 -18.85 -2.69 -1.48
N PHE A 27 -19.67 -1.73 -1.85
CA PHE A 27 -19.21 -0.42 -2.32
C PHE A 27 -18.76 0.50 -1.19
N ARG A 28 -19.44 0.43 -0.04
CA ARG A 28 -19.12 1.27 1.13
C ARG A 28 -17.98 0.71 1.97
N TYR A 29 -17.24 1.61 2.60
CA TYR A 29 -16.37 1.25 3.72
C TYR A 29 -17.23 0.97 4.96
N ASN A 30 -17.01 -0.16 5.64
CA ASN A 30 -17.78 -0.54 6.83
C ASN A 30 -16.93 -1.13 7.97
N SER A 31 -15.60 -1.09 7.86
CA SER A 31 -14.68 -1.67 8.86
C SER A 31 -14.30 -0.72 10.01
N GLY A 32 -14.77 0.52 10.00
CA GLY A 32 -14.49 1.49 11.06
C GLY A 32 -15.14 2.86 10.85
N ARG A 33 -14.81 3.81 11.72
CA ARG A 33 -15.28 5.21 11.69
C ARG A 33 -14.11 6.16 11.92
N TRP A 34 -14.23 7.40 11.43
CA TRP A 34 -13.21 8.43 11.64
C TRP A 34 -13.69 9.47 12.64
N LEU A 35 -12.80 9.89 13.54
CA LEU A 35 -13.06 10.97 14.49
C LEU A 35 -13.10 12.35 13.82
N TYR A 36 -12.50 12.47 12.63
CA TYR A 36 -12.38 13.72 11.88
C TYR A 36 -12.69 13.49 10.39
N ASN A 37 -13.48 14.40 9.79
CA ASN A 37 -13.89 14.37 8.38
C ASN A 37 -14.47 13.01 7.92
N GLU A 38 -15.34 12.40 8.72
CA GLU A 38 -15.87 11.06 8.45
C GLU A 38 -16.57 10.97 7.08
N SER A 39 -17.40 11.96 6.76
CA SER A 39 -18.14 11.97 5.49
C SER A 39 -17.20 11.97 4.29
N GLU A 40 -16.13 12.77 4.36
CA GLU A 40 -15.10 12.83 3.33
C GLU A 40 -14.30 11.53 3.24
N GLN A 41 -13.96 10.91 4.38
CA GLN A 41 -13.21 9.64 4.41
C GLN A 41 -14.03 8.47 3.85
N LEU A 42 -15.34 8.45 4.11
CA LEU A 42 -16.27 7.48 3.55
C LEU A 42 -16.46 7.69 2.04
N ALA A 43 -16.66 8.94 1.61
CA ALA A 43 -16.80 9.28 0.20
C ALA A 43 -15.54 8.92 -0.60
N ALA A 44 -14.36 9.23 -0.07
CA ALA A 44 -13.08 8.91 -0.69
C ALA A 44 -12.77 7.41 -0.78
N ARG A 45 -13.56 6.55 -0.12
CA ARG A 45 -13.43 5.07 -0.13
C ARG A 45 -14.64 4.35 -0.72
N TYR A 46 -15.63 5.11 -1.18
CA TYR A 46 -16.77 4.54 -1.89
C TYR A 46 -16.31 4.15 -3.30
N VAL A 47 -16.50 2.88 -3.66
CA VAL A 47 -16.17 2.36 -5.00
C VAL A 47 -17.34 1.54 -5.49
N ARG A 48 -18.01 2.02 -6.53
CA ARG A 48 -19.03 1.25 -7.22
C ARG A 48 -18.39 0.53 -8.40
N PHE A 49 -18.70 -0.75 -8.53
CA PHE A 49 -18.19 -1.60 -9.59
C PHE A 49 -19.24 -2.64 -9.99
N ASN A 50 -19.02 -3.29 -11.13
CA ASN A 50 -19.88 -4.35 -11.62
C ASN A 50 -19.49 -5.69 -10.96
N VAL A 51 -20.28 -6.11 -9.98
CA VAL A 51 -20.01 -7.34 -9.20
C VAL A 51 -20.06 -8.58 -10.09
N ASP A 52 -21.04 -8.69 -10.98
CA ASP A 52 -21.16 -9.84 -11.88
C ASP A 52 -19.98 -9.92 -12.85
N ALA A 53 -19.52 -8.77 -13.37
CA ALA A 53 -18.34 -8.74 -14.22
C ALA A 53 -17.08 -9.16 -13.46
N LEU A 54 -16.89 -8.70 -12.22
CA LEU A 54 -15.77 -9.12 -11.39
C LEU A 54 -15.80 -10.63 -11.12
N GLN A 55 -16.98 -11.18 -10.79
CA GLN A 55 -17.15 -12.61 -10.57
C GLN A 55 -16.85 -13.42 -11.83
N ARG A 56 -17.23 -12.94 -13.03
CA ARG A 56 -16.91 -13.59 -14.31
C ARG A 56 -15.41 -13.60 -14.60
N VAL A 57 -14.74 -12.45 -14.51
CA VAL A 57 -13.28 -12.41 -14.75
C VAL A 57 -12.52 -13.24 -13.73
N ALA A 58 -12.98 -13.25 -12.47
CA ALA A 58 -12.40 -14.09 -11.43
C ALA A 58 -12.64 -15.59 -11.64
N ALA A 59 -13.82 -16.00 -12.10
CA ALA A 59 -14.10 -17.39 -12.44
C ALA A 59 -13.20 -17.86 -13.60
N ASN A 60 -13.02 -17.02 -14.62
CA ASN A 60 -12.10 -17.31 -15.73
C ASN A 60 -10.66 -17.46 -15.23
N ALA A 61 -10.18 -16.54 -14.39
CA ALA A 61 -8.83 -16.60 -13.80
C ALA A 61 -8.62 -17.85 -12.93
N ALA A 62 -9.68 -18.33 -12.27
CA ALA A 62 -9.69 -19.54 -11.46
C ALA A 62 -9.84 -20.84 -12.28
N GLY A 63 -10.01 -20.77 -13.61
CA GLY A 63 -10.36 -21.93 -14.44
C GLY A 63 -11.69 -22.59 -14.03
N ALA A 64 -12.62 -21.78 -13.52
CA ALA A 64 -13.92 -22.17 -13.00
C ALA A 64 -15.06 -21.72 -13.93
N THR A 65 -16.26 -22.27 -13.76
CA THR A 65 -17.42 -21.84 -14.58
C THR A 65 -18.13 -20.66 -13.93
N ARG A 66 -18.20 -20.63 -12.59
CA ARG A 66 -18.87 -19.55 -11.87
C ARG A 66 -18.31 -19.32 -10.46
N CYS A 67 -18.46 -18.09 -10.00
CA CYS A 67 -18.30 -17.73 -8.59
C CYS A 67 -19.48 -18.28 -7.79
N VAL A 68 -19.20 -19.01 -6.70
CA VAL A 68 -20.19 -19.56 -5.77
C VAL A 68 -20.45 -18.60 -4.62
N SER A 69 -19.40 -17.95 -4.12
CA SER A 69 -19.53 -16.95 -3.06
C SER A 69 -18.49 -15.84 -3.22
N MET A 70 -18.87 -14.63 -2.83
CA MET A 70 -17.98 -13.48 -2.77
C MET A 70 -18.28 -12.74 -1.47
N VAL A 71 -17.28 -12.62 -0.61
CA VAL A 71 -17.43 -11.98 0.70
C VAL A 71 -16.33 -10.93 0.84
N LYS A 72 -16.70 -9.74 1.31
CA LYS A 72 -15.71 -8.72 1.67
C LYS A 72 -14.98 -9.17 2.93
N SER A 73 -13.75 -9.63 2.78
CA SER A 73 -12.98 -10.29 3.83
C SER A 73 -12.21 -9.31 4.71
N ASN A 74 -11.76 -8.20 4.12
CA ASN A 74 -11.05 -7.16 4.83
C ASN A 74 -11.18 -5.82 4.10
N GLU A 75 -11.03 -4.71 4.82
CA GLU A 75 -10.87 -3.38 4.24
C GLU A 75 -9.70 -2.69 4.92
N GLY A 76 -8.67 -2.41 4.12
CA GLY A 76 -7.50 -1.64 4.57
C GLY A 76 -7.73 -0.14 4.43
N CYS A 77 -6.66 0.64 4.64
CA CYS A 77 -6.67 2.08 4.42
C CYS A 77 -6.82 2.47 2.94
N PHE A 78 -6.42 1.57 2.03
CA PHE A 78 -6.25 1.85 0.59
C PHE A 78 -7.06 0.94 -0.34
N ASN A 79 -7.55 -0.22 0.13
CA ASN A 79 -8.20 -1.20 -0.74
C ASN A 79 -9.38 -1.90 -0.06
N LYS A 80 -10.31 -2.37 -0.91
CA LYS A 80 -11.30 -3.40 -0.58
C LYS A 80 -10.75 -4.77 -0.95
N ILE A 81 -10.87 -5.73 -0.03
CA ILE A 81 -10.43 -7.10 -0.24
C ILE A 81 -11.64 -8.02 -0.17
N PHE A 82 -11.81 -8.84 -1.20
CA PHE A 82 -12.86 -9.84 -1.29
C PHE A 82 -12.23 -11.22 -1.36
N SER A 83 -12.80 -12.18 -0.63
CA SER A 83 -12.55 -13.60 -0.80
C SER A 83 -13.63 -14.16 -1.72
N LEU A 84 -13.21 -14.87 -2.76
CA LEU A 84 -14.10 -15.50 -3.74
C LEU A 84 -13.89 -17.01 -3.69
N GLN A 85 -14.99 -17.76 -3.77
CA GLN A 85 -14.99 -19.21 -3.86
C GLN A 85 -15.69 -19.64 -5.14
N PHE A 86 -15.18 -20.67 -5.80
CA PHE A 86 -15.64 -21.13 -7.11
C PHE A 86 -16.21 -22.55 -7.08
N ASP A 87 -16.90 -22.93 -8.14
CA ASP A 87 -17.58 -24.22 -8.27
C ASP A 87 -16.62 -25.41 -8.43
N ASN A 88 -15.36 -25.15 -8.81
CA ASN A 88 -14.28 -26.13 -8.81
C ASN A 88 -13.57 -26.27 -7.44
N GLY A 89 -14.03 -25.57 -6.40
CA GLY A 89 -13.47 -25.60 -5.05
C GLY A 89 -12.27 -24.68 -4.82
N SER A 90 -11.76 -24.01 -5.85
CA SER A 90 -10.68 -23.02 -5.70
C SER A 90 -11.17 -21.75 -5.00
N GLU A 91 -10.22 -20.98 -4.45
CA GLU A 91 -10.47 -19.70 -3.82
C GLU A 91 -9.46 -18.65 -4.26
N LEU A 92 -9.94 -17.43 -4.51
CA LEU A 92 -9.11 -16.28 -4.90
C LEU A 92 -9.36 -15.08 -3.98
N ILE A 93 -8.39 -14.17 -3.97
CA ILE A 93 -8.54 -12.83 -3.42
C ILE A 93 -8.70 -11.84 -4.56
N ALA A 94 -9.76 -11.03 -4.52
CA ALA A 94 -9.88 -9.83 -5.34
C ALA A 94 -9.59 -8.60 -4.51
N LYS A 95 -8.71 -7.74 -5.03
CA LYS A 95 -8.37 -6.46 -4.45
C LYS A 95 -8.80 -5.33 -5.37
N ILE A 96 -9.51 -4.36 -4.82
CA ILE A 96 -9.93 -3.15 -5.54
C ILE A 96 -9.39 -1.92 -4.77
N PRO A 97 -8.56 -1.06 -5.39
CA PRO A 97 -8.08 0.16 -4.76
C PRO A 97 -9.19 1.19 -4.62
N TYR A 98 -9.09 2.02 -3.57
CA TYR A 98 -9.99 3.16 -3.39
C TYR A 98 -9.66 4.30 -4.36
N PRO A 99 -10.63 5.20 -4.64
CA PRO A 99 -10.40 6.35 -5.52
C PRO A 99 -9.39 7.34 -4.93
N LEU A 100 -9.12 7.28 -3.63
CA LEU A 100 -8.08 8.09 -2.99
C LEU A 100 -6.66 7.66 -3.37
N VAL A 101 -6.47 6.41 -3.80
CA VAL A 101 -5.16 5.88 -4.22
C VAL A 101 -4.82 6.52 -5.56
N THR A 102 -3.82 7.37 -5.54
CA THR A 102 -3.37 8.14 -6.70
C THR A 102 -1.87 7.98 -6.87
N PRO A 103 -1.36 7.95 -8.11
CA PRO A 103 -2.10 8.08 -9.37
C PRO A 103 -2.79 6.77 -9.76
N HIS A 104 -4.04 6.89 -10.23
CA HIS A 104 -4.78 5.78 -10.84
C HIS A 104 -3.96 5.14 -11.97
N HIS A 105 -4.26 3.88 -12.27
CA HIS A 105 -3.54 3.02 -13.20
C HIS A 105 -2.11 2.66 -12.76
N LEU A 106 -1.27 3.64 -12.45
CA LEU A 106 0.13 3.42 -12.10
C LEU A 106 0.29 2.65 -10.79
N CYS A 107 -0.51 2.94 -9.76
CA CYS A 107 -0.42 2.20 -8.49
C CYS A 107 -0.69 0.71 -8.66
N THR A 108 -1.74 0.34 -9.41
CA THR A 108 -2.08 -1.07 -9.68
C THR A 108 -1.03 -1.73 -10.57
N ALA A 109 -0.63 -1.08 -11.67
CA ALA A 109 0.39 -1.62 -12.57
C ALA A 109 1.73 -1.85 -11.85
N SER A 110 2.14 -0.88 -11.02
CA SER A 110 3.38 -0.99 -10.27
C SER A 110 3.32 -2.09 -9.22
N GLU A 111 2.20 -2.23 -8.53
CA GLU A 111 2.03 -3.26 -7.52
C GLU A 111 2.13 -4.66 -8.13
N VAL A 112 1.42 -4.93 -9.23
CA VAL A 112 1.46 -6.24 -9.88
C VAL A 112 2.87 -6.59 -10.39
N ALA A 113 3.55 -5.62 -11.02
CA ALA A 113 4.92 -5.81 -11.48
C ALA A 113 5.88 -6.08 -10.30
N THR A 114 5.72 -5.35 -9.19
CA THR A 114 6.53 -5.56 -7.98
C THR A 114 6.30 -6.93 -7.37
N MET A 115 5.04 -7.39 -7.28
CA MET A 115 4.71 -8.72 -6.78
C MET A 115 5.36 -9.82 -7.62
N GLU A 116 5.27 -9.72 -8.95
CA GLU A 116 5.84 -10.72 -9.86
C GLU A 116 7.37 -10.70 -9.84
N TYR A 117 8.01 -9.52 -9.76
CA TYR A 117 9.46 -9.40 -9.61
C TYR A 117 9.94 -9.99 -8.27
N ALA A 118 9.28 -9.66 -7.16
CA ALA A 118 9.59 -10.21 -5.86
C ALA A 118 9.47 -11.75 -5.84
N ARG A 119 8.45 -12.29 -6.50
CA ARG A 119 8.22 -13.74 -6.61
C ARG A 119 9.24 -14.44 -7.49
N THR A 120 9.50 -13.92 -8.70
CA THR A 120 10.26 -14.63 -9.74
C THR A 120 11.75 -14.32 -9.76
N VAL A 121 12.14 -13.12 -9.33
CA VAL A 121 13.54 -12.67 -9.32
C VAL A 121 14.14 -12.78 -7.93
N LEU A 122 13.42 -12.33 -6.91
CA LEU A 122 13.90 -12.37 -5.52
C LEU A 122 13.60 -13.69 -4.80
N GLY A 123 12.77 -14.56 -5.39
CA GLY A 123 12.37 -15.84 -4.79
C GLY A 123 11.57 -15.70 -3.48
N LEU A 124 10.91 -14.55 -3.29
CA LEU A 124 10.13 -14.28 -2.08
C LEU A 124 8.76 -14.98 -2.14
N PRO A 125 8.22 -15.41 -0.99
CA PRO A 125 6.87 -15.98 -0.94
C PRO A 125 5.86 -14.84 -1.12
N VAL A 126 5.34 -14.67 -2.34
CA VAL A 126 4.38 -13.63 -2.71
C VAL A 126 3.20 -14.30 -3.41
N PRO A 127 1.94 -13.93 -3.09
CA PRO A 127 0.77 -14.49 -3.78
C PRO A 127 0.88 -14.26 -5.29
N LYS A 128 0.61 -15.30 -6.09
CA LYS A 128 0.64 -15.14 -7.54
C LYS A 128 -0.55 -14.29 -7.99
N VAL A 129 -0.28 -13.29 -8.80
CA VAL A 129 -1.33 -12.55 -9.53
C VAL A 129 -1.80 -13.42 -10.70
N LEU A 130 -3.12 -13.59 -10.82
CA LEU A 130 -3.76 -14.45 -11.81
C LEU A 130 -4.40 -13.63 -12.94
N ASP A 131 -4.98 -12.49 -12.60
CA ASP A 131 -5.51 -11.51 -13.54
C ASP A 131 -5.55 -10.14 -12.87
N TRP A 132 -5.49 -9.07 -13.65
CA TRP A 132 -5.55 -7.71 -13.12
C TRP A 132 -5.93 -6.73 -14.22
N SER A 133 -6.47 -5.58 -13.81
CA SER A 133 -6.63 -4.44 -14.70
C SER A 133 -6.35 -3.17 -13.94
N ALA A 134 -5.51 -2.33 -14.54
CA ALA A 134 -5.30 -0.97 -14.11
C ALA A 134 -6.11 0.05 -14.93
N GLN A 135 -6.99 -0.41 -15.83
CA GLN A 135 -7.85 0.44 -16.66
C GLN A 135 -9.32 0.26 -16.28
N ALA A 136 -9.81 1.13 -15.39
CA ALA A 136 -11.21 1.09 -14.92
C ALA A 136 -12.24 1.13 -16.06
N HIS A 137 -12.06 2.01 -17.04
CA HIS A 137 -13.01 2.22 -18.14
C HIS A 137 -12.84 1.21 -19.30
N GLY A 138 -11.75 0.44 -19.31
CA GLY A 138 -11.45 -0.54 -20.36
C GLY A 138 -12.04 -1.92 -20.09
N THR A 139 -12.69 -2.13 -18.94
CA THR A 139 -13.22 -3.43 -18.51
C THR A 139 -14.67 -3.33 -18.07
N ASP A 140 -15.43 -4.42 -18.23
CA ASP A 140 -16.81 -4.52 -17.77
C ASP A 140 -16.95 -4.38 -16.23
N VAL A 141 -15.85 -4.58 -15.50
CA VAL A 141 -15.77 -4.42 -14.04
C VAL A 141 -15.95 -2.96 -13.64
N GLY A 142 -15.47 -2.04 -14.48
CA GLY A 142 -15.63 -0.59 -14.29
C GLY A 142 -14.66 0.04 -13.28
N VAL A 143 -13.74 -0.74 -12.71
CA VAL A 143 -12.71 -0.29 -11.74
C VAL A 143 -11.41 -1.06 -11.94
N GLU A 144 -10.34 -0.52 -11.38
CA GLU A 144 -9.08 -1.26 -11.25
C GLU A 144 -9.25 -2.45 -10.30
N TYR A 145 -8.55 -3.54 -10.57
CA TYR A 145 -8.56 -4.71 -9.70
C TYR A 145 -7.28 -5.54 -9.85
N ILE A 146 -6.99 -6.33 -8.82
CA ILE A 146 -5.99 -7.40 -8.84
C ILE A 146 -6.66 -8.67 -8.32
N LEU A 147 -6.63 -9.74 -9.11
CA LEU A 147 -7.03 -11.09 -8.73
C LEU A 147 -5.77 -11.91 -8.46
N MET A 148 -5.69 -12.50 -7.27
CA MET A 148 -4.51 -13.24 -6.84
C MET A 148 -4.89 -14.48 -6.04
N GLU A 149 -3.93 -15.39 -5.89
CA GLU A 149 -4.08 -16.58 -5.06
C GLU A 149 -4.46 -16.22 -3.61
N LYS A 150 -5.35 -17.01 -3.03
CA LYS A 150 -5.60 -16.98 -1.59
C LYS A 150 -4.56 -17.86 -0.89
N ILE A 151 -3.81 -17.26 0.03
CA ILE A 151 -2.79 -17.98 0.79
C ILE A 151 -3.41 -18.69 1.99
N GLU A 152 -3.09 -19.97 2.14
CA GLU A 152 -3.40 -20.76 3.34
C GLU A 152 -2.43 -20.38 4.47
N GLY A 153 -2.81 -19.38 5.26
CA GLY A 153 -2.01 -18.94 6.38
C GLY A 153 -2.77 -17.99 7.31
N VAL A 154 -2.14 -17.65 8.41
CA VAL A 154 -2.62 -16.64 9.35
C VAL A 154 -1.61 -15.51 9.48
N GLU A 155 -2.10 -14.30 9.69
CA GLU A 155 -1.24 -13.14 9.92
C GLU A 155 -0.38 -13.37 11.17
N LEU A 156 0.92 -13.10 11.08
CA LEU A 156 1.88 -13.25 12.16
C LEU A 156 1.39 -12.58 13.45
N ARG A 157 0.75 -11.41 13.36
CA ARG A 157 0.22 -10.65 14.51
C ARG A 157 -0.70 -11.46 15.42
N ARG A 158 -1.39 -12.47 14.87
CA ARG A 158 -2.31 -13.34 15.61
C ARG A 158 -1.60 -14.37 16.47
N ARG A 159 -0.39 -14.78 16.07
CA ARG A 159 0.41 -15.80 16.76
C ARG A 159 1.63 -15.23 17.49
N TYR A 160 2.10 -14.05 17.11
CA TYR A 160 3.39 -13.49 17.51
C TYR A 160 3.63 -13.49 19.03
N LYS A 161 2.63 -13.07 19.82
CA LYS A 161 2.73 -13.02 21.30
C LYS A 161 2.93 -14.39 21.97
N ASN A 162 2.59 -15.46 21.25
CA ASN A 162 2.68 -16.84 21.74
C ASN A 162 3.98 -17.52 21.31
N LEU A 163 4.76 -16.90 20.40
CA LEU A 163 6.07 -17.42 20.02
C LEU A 163 7.06 -17.23 21.18
N ARG A 164 7.95 -18.21 21.36
CA ARG A 164 9.03 -18.15 22.35
C ARG A 164 10.35 -18.32 21.62
N SER A 165 11.03 -19.45 21.79
CA SER A 165 12.27 -19.77 21.10
C SER A 165 12.10 -19.84 19.59
N GLU A 166 10.91 -20.19 19.10
CA GLU A 166 10.57 -20.27 17.68
C GLU A 166 10.60 -18.90 16.98
N GLY A 167 10.56 -17.80 17.75
CA GLY A 167 10.73 -16.46 17.21
C GLY A 167 12.08 -16.28 16.49
N VAL A 168 13.13 -16.99 16.92
CA VAL A 168 14.46 -16.91 16.29
C VAL A 168 14.45 -17.45 14.86
N GLU A 169 13.74 -18.55 14.61
CA GLU A 169 13.63 -19.13 13.26
C GLU A 169 12.86 -18.21 12.32
N LEU A 170 11.79 -17.58 12.82
CA LEU A 170 11.05 -16.57 12.09
C LEU A 170 11.93 -15.34 11.76
N LEU A 171 12.75 -14.88 12.71
CA LEU A 171 13.70 -13.79 12.48
C LEU A 171 14.69 -14.13 11.37
N ASN A 172 15.21 -15.36 11.36
CA ASN A 172 16.12 -15.82 10.32
C ASN A 172 15.46 -15.85 8.94
N GLN A 173 14.19 -16.28 8.85
CA GLN A 173 13.42 -16.25 7.61
C GLN A 173 13.25 -14.80 7.11
N VAL A 174 12.81 -13.89 7.98
CA VAL A 174 12.61 -12.47 7.62
C VAL A 174 13.92 -11.80 7.22
N ASN A 175 15.00 -12.06 7.95
CA ASN A 175 16.33 -11.57 7.57
C ASN A 175 16.79 -12.14 6.21
N GLY A 176 16.47 -13.40 5.90
CA GLY A 176 16.70 -13.98 4.58
C GLY A 176 15.97 -13.20 3.47
N MET A 177 14.73 -12.82 3.72
CA MET A 177 13.92 -12.01 2.79
C MET A 177 14.46 -10.58 2.66
N GLU A 178 14.84 -9.93 3.75
CA GLU A 178 15.47 -8.60 3.74
C GLU A 178 16.81 -8.60 2.98
N ARG A 179 17.57 -9.70 3.04
CA ARG A 179 18.79 -9.86 2.22
C ARG A 179 18.50 -10.00 0.73
N ALA A 180 17.38 -10.59 0.35
CA ALA A 180 16.98 -10.71 -1.06
C ALA A 180 16.72 -9.32 -1.67
N PHE A 181 16.14 -8.38 -0.91
CA PHE A 181 15.87 -7.01 -1.38
C PHE A 181 17.12 -6.25 -1.86
N VAL A 182 18.27 -6.50 -1.22
CA VAL A 182 19.54 -5.84 -1.58
C VAL A 182 20.39 -6.64 -2.57
N SER A 183 19.86 -7.75 -3.10
CA SER A 183 20.59 -8.61 -4.04
C SER A 183 20.76 -8.03 -5.43
N ARG A 184 19.94 -7.03 -5.80
CA ARG A 184 19.96 -6.37 -7.11
C ARG A 184 19.93 -4.87 -6.95
N ARG A 185 20.78 -4.19 -7.71
CA ARG A 185 20.87 -2.72 -7.75
C ARG A 185 20.19 -2.20 -8.98
N PHE A 186 19.21 -1.32 -8.82
CA PHE A 186 18.50 -0.73 -9.95
C PHE A 186 19.23 0.50 -10.49
N SER A 187 19.07 0.76 -11.78
CA SER A 187 19.68 1.91 -12.46
C SER A 187 19.04 3.26 -12.08
N GLN A 188 17.82 3.24 -11.54
CA GLN A 188 17.02 4.43 -11.29
C GLN A 188 16.18 4.31 -10.02
N ILE A 189 15.73 5.45 -9.51
CA ILE A 189 14.81 5.61 -8.38
C ILE A 189 13.41 5.88 -8.92
N GLY A 190 12.41 5.20 -8.40
CA GLY A 190 11.03 5.28 -8.89
C GLY A 190 10.19 4.12 -8.35
N SER A 191 9.33 3.58 -9.20
CA SER A 191 8.60 2.33 -8.89
C SER A 191 8.77 1.33 -10.03
N LEU A 192 8.60 0.04 -9.73
CA LEU A 192 8.77 -1.03 -10.72
C LEU A 192 7.47 -1.24 -11.50
N TYR A 193 7.57 -1.47 -12.81
CA TYR A 193 6.46 -1.72 -13.74
C TYR A 193 6.84 -2.81 -14.73
N TYR A 194 5.86 -3.40 -15.42
CA TYR A 194 6.16 -4.11 -16.65
C TYR A 194 6.69 -3.15 -17.71
N LYS A 195 7.53 -3.65 -18.61
CA LYS A 195 8.18 -2.85 -19.66
C LYS A 195 7.13 -2.20 -20.56
N GLU A 196 6.07 -2.91 -20.89
CA GLU A 196 4.94 -2.44 -21.70
C GLU A 196 4.10 -1.33 -21.04
N ASP A 197 4.11 -1.24 -19.70
CA ASP A 197 3.29 -0.29 -18.94
C ASP A 197 3.97 1.08 -18.74
N VAL A 198 5.22 1.23 -19.16
CA VAL A 198 5.94 2.52 -19.09
C VAL A 198 6.06 3.18 -20.46
N GLU A 199 6.24 4.50 -20.47
CA GLU A 199 6.44 5.27 -21.69
C GLU A 199 7.59 4.70 -22.55
N PRO A 200 7.51 4.75 -23.90
CA PRO A 200 8.52 4.17 -24.80
C PRO A 200 9.98 4.58 -24.49
N LYS A 201 10.18 5.83 -24.04
CA LYS A 201 11.51 6.35 -23.65
C LYS A 201 12.12 5.62 -22.44
N LEU A 202 11.29 5.07 -21.55
CA LEU A 202 11.69 4.31 -20.37
C LEU A 202 11.93 2.84 -20.71
N GLN A 203 11.24 2.30 -21.72
CA GLN A 203 11.42 0.92 -22.20
C GLN A 203 12.85 0.63 -22.69
N ALA A 204 13.51 1.65 -23.24
CA ALA A 204 14.89 1.55 -23.69
C ALA A 204 15.94 1.66 -22.57
N ARG A 205 15.55 2.06 -21.35
CA ARG A 205 16.49 2.19 -20.22
C ARG A 205 16.78 0.82 -19.62
N ARG A 206 18.00 0.62 -19.12
CA ARG A 206 18.38 -0.60 -18.39
C ARG A 206 17.61 -0.69 -17.08
N LEU A 207 17.25 -1.90 -16.65
CA LEU A 207 16.60 -2.12 -15.36
C LEU A 207 17.61 -1.97 -14.21
N TYR A 208 18.79 -2.57 -14.36
CA TYR A 208 19.83 -2.61 -13.33
C TYR A 208 20.95 -1.61 -13.57
N ALA A 209 21.63 -1.27 -12.48
CA ALA A 209 22.74 -0.33 -12.47
C ALA A 209 23.94 -0.86 -13.27
N ASP A 210 24.87 0.04 -13.60
CA ASP A 210 26.12 -0.36 -14.25
C ASP A 210 26.92 -1.32 -13.35
N GLY A 211 27.45 -2.39 -13.95
CA GLY A 211 28.13 -3.48 -13.25
C GLY A 211 27.21 -4.62 -12.79
N GLU A 212 25.89 -4.46 -12.90
CA GLU A 212 24.94 -5.57 -12.76
C GLU A 212 24.69 -6.20 -14.14
N ASP A 213 24.72 -7.54 -14.19
CA ASP A 213 24.37 -8.29 -15.40
C ASP A 213 22.86 -8.19 -15.66
N ASP A 214 22.49 -8.06 -16.94
CA ASP A 214 21.10 -8.16 -17.35
C ASP A 214 20.63 -9.63 -17.25
N ASP A 215 19.34 -9.83 -17.02
CA ASP A 215 18.68 -11.14 -16.86
C ASP A 215 17.30 -11.14 -17.52
N ASP A 216 16.53 -12.23 -17.40
CA ASP A 216 15.16 -12.30 -17.94
C ASP A 216 14.23 -11.20 -17.41
N ALA A 217 14.48 -10.68 -16.20
CA ALA A 217 13.73 -9.56 -15.63
C ALA A 217 14.02 -8.25 -16.40
N SER A 218 15.22 -8.11 -16.96
CA SER A 218 15.62 -6.96 -17.78
C SER A 218 14.87 -6.89 -19.11
N GLU A 219 14.19 -7.95 -19.54
CA GLU A 219 13.26 -7.89 -20.67
C GLU A 219 11.82 -7.60 -20.27
N ARG A 220 11.46 -7.82 -19.00
CA ARG A 220 10.08 -7.77 -18.51
C ARG A 220 9.75 -6.52 -17.71
N PHE A 221 10.71 -5.92 -17.02
CA PHE A 221 10.45 -4.86 -16.04
C PHE A 221 11.23 -3.58 -16.29
N ARG A 222 10.66 -2.44 -15.92
CA ARG A 222 11.31 -1.12 -15.97
C ARG A 222 11.02 -0.32 -14.71
N ILE A 223 11.92 0.63 -14.41
CA ILE A 223 11.64 1.66 -13.42
C ILE A 223 10.89 2.80 -14.09
N GLY A 224 9.74 3.13 -13.53
CA GLY A 224 8.85 4.20 -13.98
C GLY A 224 8.62 5.25 -12.90
N PRO A 225 7.61 6.12 -13.07
CA PRO A 225 7.25 7.13 -12.09
C PRO A 225 6.99 6.53 -10.71
N CYS A 226 7.39 7.25 -9.66
CA CYS A 226 7.20 6.85 -8.27
C CYS A 226 5.71 6.92 -7.88
N VAL A 227 5.20 5.86 -7.27
CA VAL A 227 3.82 5.78 -6.73
C VAL A 227 3.76 5.89 -5.20
N ASP A 228 4.84 6.36 -4.56
CA ASP A 228 4.88 6.55 -3.11
C ASP A 228 3.75 7.48 -2.64
N TRP A 229 3.00 7.02 -1.64
CA TRP A 229 1.86 7.74 -1.09
C TRP A 229 2.22 9.15 -0.59
N GLY A 230 3.40 9.35 -0.02
CA GLY A 230 3.88 10.65 0.45
C GLY A 230 3.98 11.70 -0.66
N MET A 231 4.26 11.28 -1.89
CA MET A 231 4.32 12.15 -3.06
C MET A 231 2.93 12.49 -3.60
N TRP A 232 1.95 11.60 -3.46
CA TRP A 232 0.63 11.76 -4.11
C TRP A 232 -0.49 12.19 -3.16
N ARG A 233 -0.36 11.96 -1.86
CA ARG A 233 -1.46 12.16 -0.89
C ARG A 233 -2.12 13.54 -0.95
N GLY A 234 -3.45 13.52 -1.04
CA GLY A 234 -4.29 14.71 -1.03
C GLY A 234 -3.99 15.66 -2.19
N LYS A 235 -3.91 16.97 -1.91
CA LYS A 235 -3.68 17.98 -2.96
C LYS A 235 -2.29 17.91 -3.61
N ARG A 236 -1.38 17.04 -3.15
CA ARG A 236 -0.10 16.80 -3.84
C ARG A 236 -0.30 16.12 -5.19
N ALA A 237 -1.34 15.29 -5.35
CA ALA A 237 -1.69 14.71 -6.66
C ALA A 237 -2.06 15.78 -7.72
N ALA A 238 -2.55 16.95 -7.29
CA ALA A 238 -2.91 18.05 -8.19
C ALA A 238 -1.70 18.93 -8.61
N VAL A 239 -0.49 18.57 -8.16
CA VAL A 239 0.76 19.25 -8.54
C VAL A 239 1.40 18.48 -9.69
N GLU A 240 1.38 19.08 -10.87
CA GLU A 240 1.99 18.57 -12.10
C GLU A 240 3.50 18.87 -12.11
N LEU A 241 4.23 18.12 -11.29
CA LEU A 241 5.69 18.15 -11.24
C LEU A 241 6.25 16.75 -11.50
N ASP A 242 7.55 16.71 -11.78
CA ASP A 242 8.32 15.49 -12.03
C ASP A 242 8.08 14.41 -10.95
N ARG A 243 7.77 13.19 -11.41
CA ARG A 243 7.49 11.99 -10.61
C ARG A 243 8.52 10.89 -10.87
N GLY A 244 9.60 11.20 -11.56
CA GLY A 244 10.65 10.27 -11.90
C GLY A 244 10.34 9.45 -13.17
N PRO A 245 11.16 8.42 -13.44
CA PRO A 245 12.23 7.92 -12.58
C PRO A 245 13.47 8.82 -12.59
N TRP A 246 14.21 8.82 -11.47
CA TRP A 246 15.41 9.66 -11.25
C TRP A 246 16.70 8.84 -11.29
N PRO A 247 17.81 9.39 -11.79
CA PRO A 247 19.08 8.66 -11.87
C PRO A 247 19.83 8.59 -10.53
N ASP A 248 19.57 9.50 -9.58
CA ASP A 248 20.36 9.60 -8.36
C ASP A 248 19.55 10.14 -7.16
N ALA A 249 20.09 9.95 -5.95
CA ALA A 249 19.44 10.36 -4.71
C ALA A 249 19.17 11.87 -4.64
N LEU A 250 20.06 12.71 -5.21
CA LEU A 250 19.93 14.16 -5.14
C LEU A 250 18.75 14.67 -5.97
N SER A 251 18.59 14.13 -7.18
CA SER A 251 17.47 14.45 -8.08
C SER A 251 16.14 13.97 -7.50
N PHE A 252 16.11 12.78 -6.89
CA PHE A 252 14.93 12.30 -6.15
C PHE A 252 14.56 13.21 -4.96
N ILE A 253 15.54 13.57 -4.13
CA ILE A 253 15.32 14.48 -2.99
C ILE A 253 14.81 15.84 -3.49
N ARG A 254 15.43 16.38 -4.55
CA ARG A 254 15.02 17.65 -5.15
C ARG A 254 13.58 17.62 -5.66
N ALA A 255 13.19 16.56 -6.37
CA ALA A 255 11.82 16.40 -6.85
C ALA A 255 10.82 16.33 -5.70
N THR A 256 11.14 15.57 -4.65
CA THR A 256 10.32 15.47 -3.44
C THR A 256 10.13 16.84 -2.79
N VAL A 257 11.21 17.60 -2.60
CA VAL A 257 11.15 18.95 -2.04
C VAL A 257 10.33 19.90 -2.92
N ASN A 258 10.53 19.87 -4.24
CA ASN A 258 9.79 20.72 -5.17
C ASN A 258 8.28 20.49 -5.09
N ILE A 259 7.85 19.23 -4.97
CA ILE A 259 6.43 18.88 -4.74
C ILE A 259 5.94 19.46 -3.42
N GLN A 260 6.73 19.37 -2.34
CA GLN A 260 6.35 19.96 -1.05
C GLN A 260 6.25 21.48 -1.11
N GLN A 261 7.22 22.16 -1.73
CA GLN A 261 7.21 23.62 -1.89
C GLN A 261 6.03 24.08 -2.75
N ALA A 262 5.74 23.40 -3.85
CA ALA A 262 4.59 23.72 -4.70
C ALA A 262 3.26 23.51 -3.95
N TRP A 263 3.16 22.43 -3.17
CA TRP A 263 2.01 22.19 -2.31
C TRP A 263 1.85 23.30 -1.26
N LEU A 264 2.94 23.69 -0.58
CA LEU A 264 2.93 24.76 0.41
C LEU A 264 2.45 26.09 -0.20
N LYS A 265 3.01 26.46 -1.36
CA LYS A 265 2.65 27.71 -2.06
C LYS A 265 1.19 27.78 -2.49
N ARG A 266 0.60 26.65 -2.89
CA ARG A 266 -0.74 26.63 -3.50
C ARG A 266 -1.86 26.23 -2.55
N PHE A 267 -1.56 25.40 -1.55
CA PHE A 267 -2.58 24.68 -0.80
C PHE A 267 -2.42 24.74 0.72
N ALA A 268 -1.28 25.20 1.24
CA ALA A 268 -1.13 25.33 2.68
C ALA A 268 -2.15 26.35 3.22
N PRO A 269 -2.82 26.03 4.34
CA PRO A 269 -3.66 27.01 5.01
C PRO A 269 -2.80 28.18 5.52
N ALA A 270 -3.34 29.39 5.50
CA ALA A 270 -2.61 30.60 5.89
C ALA A 270 -2.25 30.64 7.39
N GLN A 271 -2.98 29.89 8.23
CA GLN A 271 -2.71 29.55 9.64
C GLN A 271 -3.86 28.67 10.14
N SER A 272 -3.57 27.61 10.90
CA SER A 272 -4.61 26.84 11.59
C SER A 272 -4.70 27.33 13.03
N THR A 273 -5.69 28.17 13.34
CA THR A 273 -5.89 28.69 14.71
C THR A 273 -6.23 27.62 15.74
N ASN A 274 -6.46 26.37 15.31
CA ASN A 274 -6.89 25.24 16.12
C ASN A 274 -5.90 24.06 16.09
N ASP A 275 -4.66 24.27 15.63
CA ASP A 275 -3.66 23.20 15.72
C ASP A 275 -3.16 23.08 17.17
N VAL A 276 -3.70 22.09 17.88
CA VAL A 276 -3.34 21.78 19.28
C VAL A 276 -1.88 21.32 19.41
N VAL A 277 -1.23 20.98 18.30
CA VAL A 277 0.17 20.52 18.24
C VAL A 277 1.13 21.66 17.88
N ALA A 278 0.64 22.78 17.34
CA ALA A 278 1.47 23.94 17.01
C ALA A 278 2.10 24.52 18.28
N ARG A 279 3.43 24.59 18.30
CA ARG A 279 4.21 25.12 19.43
C ARG A 279 4.56 26.58 19.22
N SER A 280 4.49 27.06 17.99
CA SER A 280 4.74 28.45 17.61
C SER A 280 3.95 28.85 16.37
N SER A 281 3.73 30.16 16.18
CA SER A 281 3.14 30.69 14.94
C SER A 281 4.03 30.49 13.69
N LEU A 282 5.31 30.13 13.88
CA LEU A 282 6.21 29.79 12.78
C LEU A 282 5.93 28.38 12.22
N ASP A 283 5.38 27.48 13.04
CA ASP A 283 5.05 26.10 12.65
C ASP A 283 3.93 26.07 11.59
N ASP A 284 3.13 27.14 11.55
CA ASP A 284 2.04 27.32 10.61
C ASP A 284 2.41 28.14 9.36
N SER A 285 3.63 28.70 9.28
CA SER A 285 4.02 29.60 8.17
C SER A 285 4.52 28.81 6.95
N PRO A 286 3.79 28.84 5.82
CA PRO A 286 4.24 28.18 4.59
C PRO A 286 5.58 28.76 4.10
N GLU A 287 5.80 30.07 4.25
CA GLU A 287 7.03 30.75 3.83
C GLU A 287 8.24 30.27 4.64
N THR A 288 8.06 30.07 5.95
CA THR A 288 9.10 29.53 6.82
C THR A 288 9.47 28.11 6.39
N HIS A 289 8.48 27.26 6.11
CA HIS A 289 8.71 25.90 5.62
C HIS A 289 9.41 25.89 4.25
N ILE A 290 9.00 26.77 3.32
CA ILE A 290 9.64 26.90 2.01
C ILE A 290 11.12 27.29 2.16
N ARG A 291 11.43 28.27 3.02
CA ARG A 291 12.82 28.71 3.28
C ARG A 291 13.67 27.59 3.89
N LEU A 292 13.12 26.81 4.82
CA LEU A 292 13.81 25.65 5.39
C LEU A 292 14.08 24.58 4.32
N LEU A 293 13.13 24.35 3.41
CA LEU A 293 13.30 23.45 2.28
C LEU A 293 14.37 23.94 1.30
N ASP A 294 14.46 25.25 1.04
CA ASP A 294 15.54 25.83 0.23
C ASP A 294 16.91 25.63 0.89
N GLN A 295 17.01 25.87 2.21
CA GLN A 295 18.22 25.59 2.98
C GLN A 295 18.60 24.12 2.95
N PHE A 296 17.62 23.22 3.09
CA PHE A 296 17.83 21.78 2.97
C PHE A 296 18.38 21.40 1.59
N LEU A 297 17.83 21.96 0.51
CA LEU A 297 18.35 21.71 -0.85
C LEU A 297 19.77 22.24 -1.05
N ALA A 298 20.14 23.33 -0.38
CA ALA A 298 21.50 23.86 -0.45
C ALA A 298 22.52 22.93 0.25
N ILE A 299 22.14 22.28 1.35
CA ILE A 299 23.01 21.35 2.07
C ILE A 299 22.96 19.91 1.55
N ALA A 300 21.86 19.51 0.88
CA ALA A 300 21.63 18.13 0.44
C ALA A 300 22.83 17.50 -0.30
N PRO A 301 23.50 18.16 -1.27
CA PRO A 301 24.66 17.58 -1.95
C PRO A 301 25.85 17.25 -1.03
N HIS A 302 25.93 17.88 0.13
CA HIS A 302 27.05 17.76 1.07
C HIS A 302 26.80 16.74 2.19
N ILE A 303 25.56 16.27 2.33
CA ILE A 303 25.14 15.35 3.41
C ILE A 303 24.67 13.99 2.87
N LEU A 304 24.79 13.77 1.55
CA LEU A 304 24.45 12.48 0.96
C LEU A 304 25.39 11.38 1.48
N PRO A 305 24.85 10.22 1.87
CA PRO A 305 25.67 9.09 2.27
C PRO A 305 26.56 8.55 1.13
N PRO A 306 27.62 7.79 1.45
CA PRO A 306 28.49 7.21 0.44
C PRO A 306 27.75 6.24 -0.49
N GLU A 307 28.30 6.02 -1.69
CA GLU A 307 27.69 5.20 -2.74
C GLU A 307 27.31 3.78 -2.27
N ILE A 308 28.09 3.21 -1.35
CA ILE A 308 27.85 1.88 -0.77
C ILE A 308 26.51 1.73 -0.05
N ILE A 309 25.80 2.82 0.28
CA ILE A 309 24.43 2.76 0.83
C ILE A 309 23.45 3.70 0.09
N SER A 310 23.90 4.34 -0.99
CA SER A 310 23.10 5.27 -1.79
C SER A 310 22.54 4.65 -3.07
N PHE A 311 22.83 3.37 -3.31
CA PHE A 311 22.34 2.64 -4.49
C PHE A 311 20.83 2.33 -4.40
N PRO A 312 20.09 2.39 -5.52
CA PRO A 312 18.66 2.09 -5.54
C PRO A 312 18.37 0.59 -5.38
N VAL A 313 17.49 0.24 -4.45
CA VAL A 313 17.00 -1.14 -4.22
C VAL A 313 15.48 -1.15 -4.07
N LEU A 314 14.86 -2.30 -4.24
CA LEU A 314 13.49 -2.52 -3.79
C LEU A 314 13.54 -2.82 -2.28
N TRP A 315 12.63 -2.26 -1.48
CA TRP A 315 12.52 -2.61 -0.05
C TRP A 315 11.07 -2.58 0.41
N HIS A 316 10.66 -3.56 1.22
CA HIS A 316 9.31 -3.59 1.76
C HIS A 316 9.18 -2.69 3.00
N THR A 317 8.87 -1.40 2.79
CA THR A 317 8.85 -0.37 3.85
C THR A 317 7.73 -0.54 4.89
N ASP A 318 6.70 -1.34 4.59
CA ASP A 318 5.60 -1.66 5.51
C ASP A 318 5.58 -3.12 6.00
N LEU A 319 6.76 -3.72 6.20
CA LEU A 319 6.85 -5.11 6.65
C LEU A 319 6.55 -5.22 8.17
N HIS A 320 5.27 -5.29 8.53
CA HIS A 320 4.81 -5.53 9.90
C HIS A 320 4.13 -6.90 10.03
N ALA A 321 3.87 -7.35 11.27
CA ALA A 321 3.28 -8.67 11.54
C ALA A 321 1.86 -8.89 10.96
N GLY A 322 1.22 -7.86 10.40
CA GLY A 322 -0.04 -8.01 9.67
C GLY A 322 0.18 -8.39 8.20
N ASN A 323 1.34 -8.04 7.64
CA ASN A 323 1.70 -8.26 6.24
C ASN A 323 2.58 -9.50 6.04
N ILE A 324 2.84 -10.26 7.11
CA ILE A 324 3.55 -11.53 7.09
C ILE A 324 2.54 -12.63 7.41
N MET A 325 2.35 -13.55 6.48
CA MET A 325 1.51 -14.73 6.63
C MET A 325 2.37 -15.92 7.02
N ILE A 326 1.96 -16.65 8.05
CA ILE A 326 2.63 -17.87 8.50
C ILE A 326 1.67 -19.06 8.52
N LYS A 327 2.21 -20.28 8.59
CA LYS A 327 1.39 -21.49 8.82
C LYS A 327 0.44 -21.31 10.02
N PRO A 328 -0.79 -21.85 9.99
CA PRO A 328 -1.74 -21.67 11.09
C PRO A 328 -1.30 -22.33 12.40
N GLU A 329 -0.76 -23.55 12.33
CA GLU A 329 -0.24 -24.30 13.49
C GLU A 329 1.26 -24.61 13.37
N GLY A 330 1.83 -25.23 14.40
CA GLY A 330 3.23 -25.70 14.42
C GLY A 330 4.27 -24.58 14.48
N THR A 331 5.49 -24.89 14.06
CA THR A 331 6.59 -23.92 13.97
C THR A 331 6.22 -22.77 13.01
N PRO A 332 6.48 -21.49 13.37
CA PRO A 332 6.21 -20.36 12.50
C PRO A 332 7.07 -20.44 11.23
N ASP A 333 6.39 -20.62 10.10
CA ASP A 333 6.99 -20.71 8.78
C ASP A 333 6.27 -19.73 7.86
N VAL A 334 7.02 -18.83 7.22
CA VAL A 334 6.47 -17.75 6.40
C VAL A 334 6.01 -18.32 5.06
N VAL A 335 4.71 -18.19 4.82
CA VAL A 335 4.05 -18.69 3.61
C VAL A 335 3.75 -17.58 2.61
N ALA A 336 3.68 -16.31 3.05
CA ALA A 336 3.56 -15.17 2.16
C ALA A 336 3.92 -13.83 2.82
N ILE A 337 4.41 -12.89 2.01
CA ILE A 337 4.39 -11.45 2.26
C ILE A 337 3.30 -10.83 1.40
N ILE A 338 2.46 -10.01 2.01
CA ILE A 338 1.34 -9.31 1.35
C ILE A 338 1.51 -7.79 1.47
N ASP A 339 0.66 -7.07 0.74
CA ASP A 339 0.62 -5.60 0.70
C ASP A 339 1.85 -4.94 0.07
N TRP A 340 1.98 -5.12 -1.25
CA TRP A 340 3.07 -4.58 -2.06
C TRP A 340 2.71 -3.21 -2.69
N GLN A 341 1.61 -2.60 -2.24
CA GLN A 341 1.10 -1.36 -2.81
C GLN A 341 2.02 -0.19 -2.46
N GLY A 342 2.31 0.65 -3.46
CA GLY A 342 3.11 1.86 -3.26
C GLY A 342 4.60 1.58 -3.00
N MET A 343 5.08 0.34 -3.21
CA MET A 343 6.50 0.03 -3.07
C MET A 343 7.32 0.79 -4.12
N GLY A 344 8.48 1.27 -3.67
CA GLY A 344 9.40 2.05 -4.47
C GLY A 344 10.76 1.38 -4.56
N VAL A 345 11.47 1.73 -5.62
CA VAL A 345 12.91 1.56 -5.73
C VAL A 345 13.56 2.88 -5.31
N ALA A 346 14.35 2.87 -4.25
CA ALA A 346 14.94 4.06 -3.64
C ALA A 346 16.35 3.79 -3.08
N PRO A 347 17.14 4.83 -2.76
CA PRO A 347 18.44 4.63 -2.12
C PRO A 347 18.29 3.84 -0.82
N LEU A 348 19.14 2.83 -0.59
CA LEU A 348 19.06 1.97 0.59
C LEU A 348 18.94 2.77 1.90
N PHE A 349 19.76 3.82 2.08
CA PHE A 349 19.75 4.66 3.28
C PHE A 349 18.42 5.37 3.58
N MET A 350 17.53 5.53 2.58
CA MET A 350 16.25 6.23 2.75
C MET A 350 15.12 5.30 3.18
N GLN A 351 15.25 4.00 2.94
CA GLN A 351 14.15 3.05 3.10
C GLN A 351 14.46 1.84 3.98
N SER A 352 15.74 1.53 4.20
CA SER A 352 16.14 0.39 5.04
C SER A 352 15.62 0.57 6.46
N VAL A 353 14.61 -0.21 6.82
CA VAL A 353 14.02 -0.27 8.16
C VAL A 353 13.89 -1.72 8.56
N PHE A 354 14.15 -2.02 9.83
CA PHE A 354 13.84 -3.35 10.37
C PHE A 354 12.33 -3.59 10.32
N ALA A 355 11.94 -4.82 9.99
CA ALA A 355 10.55 -5.26 10.09
C ALA A 355 9.92 -4.81 11.43
N LYS A 356 8.76 -4.14 11.35
CA LYS A 356 8.24 -3.37 12.50
C LYS A 356 7.95 -4.25 13.72
N PHE A 357 7.70 -5.54 13.52
CA PHE A 357 7.39 -6.50 14.59
C PHE A 357 8.61 -6.85 15.46
N VAL A 358 9.84 -6.66 14.97
CA VAL A 358 11.08 -6.93 15.71
C VAL A 358 11.56 -5.72 16.51
N ARG A 359 10.98 -4.54 16.25
CA ARG A 359 11.35 -3.31 16.94
C ARG A 359 10.92 -3.41 18.40
N TYR A 360 11.88 -3.35 19.30
CA TYR A 360 11.60 -3.20 20.72
C TYR A 360 10.99 -1.82 20.98
N THR A 361 9.74 -1.79 21.46
CA THR A 361 9.01 -0.55 21.76
C THR A 361 9.01 -0.20 23.24
N GLY A 362 9.85 -0.86 24.05
CA GLY A 362 9.82 -0.80 25.50
C GLY A 362 9.07 -1.99 26.12
N ASP A 363 9.22 -2.19 27.43
CA ASP A 363 8.56 -3.27 28.16
C ASP A 363 7.07 -2.95 28.37
N ASP A 364 6.19 -3.89 28.02
CA ASP A 364 4.76 -3.91 28.41
C ASP A 364 4.58 -4.16 29.94
N HIS A 365 5.64 -4.01 30.73
CA HIS A 365 5.71 -4.36 32.15
C HIS A 365 6.13 -3.18 33.02
N ILE A 366 5.33 -2.10 33.03
CA ILE A 366 5.17 -1.38 34.30
C ILE A 366 4.17 -2.20 35.12
N ARG A 367 4.65 -3.29 35.76
CA ARG A 367 3.95 -3.83 36.92
C ARG A 367 4.13 -2.79 38.02
N THR A 368 3.17 -1.89 38.17
CA THR A 368 3.04 -1.13 39.41
C THR A 368 2.80 -2.15 40.51
N SER A 369 3.84 -2.54 41.24
CA SER A 369 3.69 -3.20 42.52
C SER A 369 2.74 -2.34 43.35
N LYS A 370 1.61 -2.91 43.77
CA LYS A 370 0.67 -2.24 44.68
C LYS A 370 1.46 -1.65 45.85
N PRO A 371 1.19 -0.40 46.28
CA PRO A 371 1.78 0.12 47.49
C PRO A 371 1.33 -0.75 48.67
N ILE A 372 2.30 -1.05 49.54
CA ILE A 372 2.17 -1.84 50.78
C ILE A 372 1.19 -1.16 51.74
#